data_AF-A0A3C1T5K6-F1
#
_entry.id   AF-A0A3C1T5K6-F1
#
_cell.length_a   1.000
_cell.length_b   1.000
_cell.length_c   1.000
_cell.angle_alpha   90.00
_cell.angle_beta   90.00
_cell.angle_gamma   90.00
#
_symmetry.space_group_name_H-M   'P 1'
#
loop_
_entity.id
_entity.type
_entity.pdbx_description
1 polymer ?
#
loop_
_entity_poly.entity_id
_entity_poly.type
_entity_poly.pdbx_seq_one_letter_code
_entity_poly.pdbx_strand_id
1 'polypeptide(L)'
;MIMKKFITLIALSMLVTEARSQTGRVPCSRPEYRQFDFWIGEWEAFGTNGKKAGDSRISLILDSCVVLEEWTSASVQQGLRYAGKSFNTYNAATKQWQQTWVDNTGGSNEYLQGKFEDNKIIFSSSPFRFSKDTLAIRRITFTNLGPAKLRQHGEISKDNGATWATEYDLEYRRKK
;
A
#
# COMPACT_ATOMS: atom_id res chain seq x y z
N MET A 1 -69.71 59.08 -14.21
CA MET A 1 -68.24 58.99 -14.06
C MET A 1 -67.92 57.69 -13.34
N ILE A 2 -67.36 56.69 -14.04
CA ILE A 2 -67.14 55.33 -13.52
C ILE A 2 -65.68 55.18 -13.08
N MET A 3 -65.48 54.80 -11.83
CA MET A 3 -64.18 54.66 -11.17
C MET A 3 -63.63 53.25 -11.37
N LYS A 4 -62.53 53.09 -12.13
CA LYS A 4 -61.86 51.80 -12.35
C LYS A 4 -60.81 51.55 -11.25
N LYS A 5 -61.00 50.48 -10.46
CA LYS A 5 -60.03 50.00 -9.47
C LYS A 5 -58.93 49.20 -10.17
N PHE A 6 -57.67 49.57 -9.94
CA PHE A 6 -56.52 48.79 -10.35
C PHE A 6 -56.16 47.78 -9.24
N ILE A 7 -56.09 46.50 -9.60
CA ILE A 7 -55.62 45.42 -8.72
C ILE A 7 -54.19 45.10 -9.15
N THR A 8 -53.22 45.36 -8.27
CA THR A 8 -51.81 45.03 -8.50
C THR A 8 -51.54 43.62 -7.98
N LEU A 9 -51.23 42.68 -8.88
CA LEU A 9 -50.75 41.35 -8.51
C LEU A 9 -49.25 41.41 -8.18
N ILE A 10 -48.88 41.01 -6.96
CA ILE A 10 -47.48 40.85 -6.54
C ILE A 10 -47.10 39.39 -6.81
N ALA A 11 -46.19 39.17 -7.76
CA ALA A 11 -45.64 37.85 -8.06
C ALA A 11 -44.54 37.51 -7.03
N LEU A 12 -44.77 36.50 -6.20
CA LEU A 12 -43.83 36.02 -5.20
C LEU A 12 -42.85 35.02 -5.86
N SER A 13 -41.64 35.47 -6.20
CA SER A 13 -40.60 34.60 -6.73
C SER A 13 -40.00 33.73 -5.62
N MET A 14 -40.33 32.43 -5.61
CA MET A 14 -39.69 31.46 -4.73
C MET A 14 -38.27 31.18 -5.21
N LEU A 15 -37.28 31.62 -4.43
CA LEU A 15 -35.87 31.24 -4.60
C LEU A 15 -35.70 29.77 -4.19
N VAL A 16 -35.47 28.89 -5.16
CA VAL A 16 -35.13 27.49 -4.90
C VAL A 16 -33.63 27.43 -4.62
N THR A 17 -33.26 27.27 -3.35
CA THR A 17 -31.88 27.04 -2.95
C THR A 17 -31.53 25.58 -3.19
N GLU A 18 -30.72 25.30 -4.21
CA GLU A 18 -30.14 23.97 -4.40
C GLU A 18 -29.15 23.69 -3.26
N ALA A 19 -29.53 22.78 -2.36
CA ALA A 19 -28.62 22.25 -1.36
C ALA A 19 -27.54 21.40 -2.07
N ARG A 20 -26.36 21.97 -2.32
CA ARG A 20 -25.18 21.19 -2.66
C ARG A 20 -24.84 20.31 -1.47
N SER A 21 -25.14 19.02 -1.59
CA SER A 21 -24.61 18.00 -0.67
C SER A 21 -23.09 18.10 -0.68
N GLN A 22 -22.49 18.63 0.39
CA GLN A 22 -21.07 18.46 0.63
C GLN A 22 -20.86 17.01 1.01
N THR A 23 -20.66 16.15 0.01
CA THR A 23 -20.07 14.84 0.25
C THR A 23 -18.73 15.09 0.93
N GLY A 24 -18.61 14.68 2.19
CA GLY A 24 -17.38 14.80 2.95
C GLY A 24 -16.22 14.23 2.13
N ARG A 25 -15.11 14.95 2.05
CA ARG A 25 -13.93 14.47 1.32
C ARG A 25 -13.46 13.17 1.95
N VAL A 26 -13.60 12.06 1.23
CA VAL A 26 -13.06 10.76 1.64
C VAL A 26 -11.52 10.90 1.66
N PRO A 27 -10.84 10.67 2.80
CA PRO A 27 -9.39 10.68 2.88
C PRO A 27 -8.76 9.71 1.87
N CYS A 28 -7.56 10.02 1.39
CA CYS A 28 -6.75 9.11 0.56
C CYS A 28 -7.50 8.53 -0.66
N SER A 29 -8.36 9.34 -1.28
CA SER A 29 -9.21 8.97 -2.42
C SER A 29 -8.58 9.19 -3.79
N ARG A 30 -7.34 9.72 -3.86
CA ARG A 30 -6.66 9.89 -5.14
C ARG A 30 -6.19 8.54 -5.70
N PRO A 31 -6.10 8.37 -7.04
CA PRO A 31 -5.69 7.10 -7.64
C PRO A 31 -4.36 6.56 -7.14
N GLU A 32 -3.41 7.43 -6.79
CA GLU A 32 -2.10 7.02 -6.30
C GLU A 32 -2.17 6.16 -5.03
N TYR A 33 -3.10 6.45 -4.11
CA TYR A 33 -3.29 5.66 -2.89
C TYR A 33 -3.81 4.25 -3.15
N ARG A 34 -4.34 3.99 -4.35
CA ARG A 34 -4.95 2.71 -4.75
C ARG A 34 -4.04 1.88 -5.65
N GLN A 35 -2.85 2.36 -5.98
CA GLN A 35 -1.90 1.66 -6.84
C GLN A 35 -1.45 0.30 -6.29
N PHE A 36 -1.47 0.12 -4.96
CA PHE A 36 -1.06 -1.12 -4.30
C PHE A 36 -2.23 -2.05 -3.95
N ASP A 37 -3.45 -1.75 -4.42
CA ASP A 37 -4.66 -2.50 -4.07
C ASP A 37 -4.64 -3.97 -4.52
N PHE A 38 -3.87 -4.29 -5.55
CA PHE A 38 -3.76 -5.66 -6.06
C PHE A 38 -3.23 -6.63 -4.99
N TRP A 39 -2.59 -6.13 -3.94
CA TRP A 39 -2.10 -6.93 -2.81
C TRP A 39 -3.15 -7.17 -1.73
N ILE A 40 -4.26 -6.42 -1.71
CA ILE A 40 -5.28 -6.53 -0.66
C ILE A 40 -5.95 -7.92 -0.69
N GLY A 41 -6.07 -8.52 0.49
CA GLY A 41 -6.70 -9.82 0.70
C GLY A 41 -5.85 -10.75 1.55
N GLU A 42 -6.23 -12.03 1.55
CA GLU A 42 -5.55 -13.08 2.28
C GLU A 42 -4.79 -14.01 1.34
N TRP A 43 -3.58 -14.36 1.72
CA TRP A 43 -2.62 -15.02 0.84
C TRP A 43 -1.84 -16.11 1.55
N GLU A 44 -1.41 -17.08 0.76
CA GLU A 44 -0.33 -18.01 1.08
C GLU A 44 0.88 -17.66 0.21
N ALA A 45 2.05 -17.50 0.83
CA ALA A 45 3.29 -17.20 0.14
C ALA A 45 4.13 -18.48 -0.03
N PHE A 46 4.68 -18.69 -1.22
CA PHE A 46 5.50 -19.85 -1.57
C PHE A 46 6.85 -19.40 -2.12
N GLY A 47 7.92 -20.06 -1.70
CA GLY A 47 9.24 -19.87 -2.32
C GLY A 47 9.30 -20.46 -3.74
N THR A 48 10.34 -20.11 -4.50
CA THR A 48 10.58 -20.64 -5.85
C THR A 48 10.73 -22.17 -5.91
N ASN A 49 11.10 -22.79 -4.78
CA ASN A 49 11.14 -24.24 -4.61
C ASN A 49 9.76 -24.89 -4.35
N GLY A 50 8.68 -24.11 -4.35
CA GLY A 50 7.31 -24.56 -4.10
C GLY A 50 6.95 -24.77 -2.62
N LYS A 51 7.88 -24.60 -1.68
CA LYS A 51 7.58 -24.72 -0.25
C LYS A 51 6.83 -23.49 0.26
N LYS A 52 5.81 -23.69 1.09
CA LYS A 52 5.08 -22.61 1.74
C LYS A 52 6.03 -21.86 2.70
N ALA A 53 6.19 -20.57 2.47
CA ALA A 53 7.00 -19.67 3.29
C ALA A 53 6.18 -19.10 4.46
N GLY A 54 4.92 -18.76 4.22
CA GLY A 54 4.05 -18.16 5.23
C GLY A 54 2.65 -17.84 4.74
N ASP A 55 1.89 -17.21 5.61
CA ASP A 55 0.57 -16.65 5.38
C ASP A 55 0.65 -15.14 5.54
N SER A 56 -0.09 -14.39 4.72
CA SER A 56 -0.14 -12.94 4.80
C SER A 56 -1.56 -12.42 4.64
N ARG A 57 -1.99 -11.53 5.54
CA ARG A 57 -3.27 -10.82 5.46
C ARG A 57 -2.99 -9.34 5.21
N ILE A 58 -3.56 -8.82 4.13
CA ILE A 58 -3.42 -7.42 3.73
C ILE A 58 -4.77 -6.75 3.83
N SER A 59 -4.83 -5.69 4.66
CA SER A 59 -6.03 -4.91 4.90
C SER A 59 -5.78 -3.41 4.73
N LEU A 60 -6.86 -2.65 4.56
CA LEU A 60 -6.83 -1.20 4.60
C LEU A 60 -7.20 -0.73 6.00
N ILE A 61 -6.41 0.18 6.56
CA ILE A 61 -6.69 0.82 7.84
C ILE A 61 -6.62 2.34 7.68
N LEU A 62 -7.09 3.07 8.71
CA LEU A 62 -7.09 4.55 8.75
C LEU A 62 -7.74 5.14 7.48
N ASP A 63 -9.02 4.82 7.25
CA ASP A 63 -9.81 5.35 6.14
C ASP A 63 -9.16 5.11 4.76
N SER A 64 -8.55 3.93 4.58
CA SER A 64 -7.83 3.53 3.36
C SER A 64 -6.51 4.26 3.07
N CYS A 65 -5.97 5.02 4.02
CA CYS A 65 -4.69 5.69 3.85
C CYS A 65 -3.47 4.76 4.02
N VAL A 66 -3.65 3.61 4.66
CA VAL A 66 -2.56 2.66 4.95
C VAL A 66 -2.96 1.26 4.50
N VAL A 67 -2.07 0.63 3.74
CA VAL A 67 -2.12 -0.81 3.45
C VAL A 67 -1.29 -1.52 4.53
N LEU A 68 -1.97 -2.22 5.43
CA LEU A 68 -1.38 -3.01 6.50
C LEU A 68 -1.20 -4.46 6.03
N GLU A 69 0.02 -4.96 6.16
CA GLU A 69 0.31 -6.39 6.08
C GLU A 69 0.42 -6.99 7.48
N GLU A 70 -0.08 -8.20 7.63
CA GLU A 70 0.16 -9.06 8.78
C GLU A 70 0.63 -10.42 8.29
N TRP A 71 1.92 -10.69 8.47
CA TRP A 71 2.59 -11.87 7.93
C TRP A 71 2.96 -12.83 9.05
N THR A 72 2.89 -14.13 8.79
CA THR A 72 3.28 -15.19 9.72
C THR A 72 3.98 -16.33 8.99
N SER A 73 5.09 -16.84 9.55
CA SER A 73 5.86 -17.91 8.92
C SER A 73 5.13 -19.23 8.98
N ALA A 74 5.29 -20.05 7.95
CA ALA A 74 4.73 -21.39 7.91
C ALA A 74 5.44 -22.31 8.94
N SER A 75 6.77 -22.22 9.03
CA SER A 75 7.58 -22.99 9.98
C SER A 75 7.73 -22.30 11.33
N VAL A 76 7.84 -23.12 12.38
CA VAL A 76 8.36 -22.71 13.70
C VAL A 76 9.84 -23.05 13.73
N GLN A 77 10.68 -22.09 14.10
CA GLN A 77 12.12 -22.28 14.24
C GLN A 77 12.51 -22.00 15.69
N GLN A 78 13.23 -22.93 16.33
CA GLN A 78 13.67 -22.79 17.73
C GLN A 78 12.52 -22.45 18.70
N GLY A 79 11.33 -23.02 18.48
CA GLY A 79 10.15 -22.76 19.30
C GLY A 79 9.43 -21.43 19.00
N LEU A 80 9.96 -20.60 18.10
CA LEU A 80 9.36 -19.33 17.72
C LEU A 80 8.73 -19.41 16.32
N ARG A 81 7.49 -18.94 16.19
CA ARG A 81 6.87 -18.65 14.90
C ARG A 81 7.19 -17.21 14.54
N TYR A 82 7.95 -16.99 13.48
CA TYR A 82 8.29 -15.65 13.02
C TYR A 82 7.02 -14.95 12.50
N ALA A 83 6.84 -13.69 12.87
CA ALA A 83 5.70 -12.89 12.46
C ALA A 83 6.10 -11.41 12.37
N GLY A 84 5.50 -10.70 11.43
CA GLY A 84 5.76 -9.27 11.26
C GLY A 84 4.59 -8.55 10.63
N LYS A 85 4.72 -7.23 10.56
CA LYS A 85 3.74 -6.34 9.95
C LYS A 85 4.45 -5.30 9.11
N SER A 86 3.89 -4.97 7.95
CA SER A 86 4.28 -3.78 7.20
C SER A 86 3.17 -2.74 7.16
N PHE A 87 3.53 -1.48 7.33
CA PHE A 87 2.68 -0.33 7.10
C PHE A 87 3.12 0.32 5.79
N ASN A 88 2.23 0.37 4.81
CA ASN A 88 2.53 0.87 3.47
C ASN A 88 1.65 2.09 3.17
N THR A 89 2.28 3.21 2.84
CA THR A 89 1.58 4.49 2.67
C THR A 89 2.05 5.21 1.41
N TYR A 90 1.16 5.96 0.78
CA TYR A 90 1.55 6.92 -0.24
C TYR A 90 1.71 8.30 0.39
N ASN A 91 2.94 8.81 0.41
CA ASN A 91 3.27 10.12 0.93
C ASN A 91 3.04 11.18 -0.15
N ALA A 92 1.97 11.96 -0.03
CA ALA A 92 1.61 12.97 -1.03
C ALA A 92 2.59 14.14 -1.12
N ALA A 93 3.36 14.43 -0.06
CA ALA A 93 4.34 15.52 -0.07
C ALA A 93 5.57 15.17 -0.90
N THR A 94 6.08 13.94 -0.74
CA THR A 94 7.24 13.44 -1.49
C THR A 94 6.86 12.73 -2.79
N LYS A 95 5.56 12.40 -2.96
CA LYS A 95 5.00 11.59 -4.05
C LYS A 95 5.63 10.19 -4.13
N GLN A 96 5.99 9.63 -2.98
CA GLN A 96 6.62 8.31 -2.86
C GLN A 96 5.71 7.36 -2.10
N TRP A 97 5.69 6.09 -2.52
CA TRP A 97 5.28 5.00 -1.65
C TRP A 97 6.34 4.76 -0.59
N GLN A 98 5.90 4.51 0.64
CA GLN A 98 6.77 4.26 1.79
C GLN A 98 6.31 2.99 2.52
N GLN A 99 7.26 2.22 3.03
CA GLN A 99 7.00 1.02 3.83
C GLN A 99 7.84 1.04 5.10
N THR A 100 7.21 0.72 6.23
CA THR A 100 7.91 0.36 7.47
C THR A 100 7.52 -1.06 7.84
N TRP A 101 8.50 -1.95 7.98
CA TRP A 101 8.34 -3.32 8.46
C TRP A 101 8.85 -3.45 9.89
N VAL A 102 8.12 -4.18 10.73
CA VAL A 102 8.56 -4.60 12.08
C VAL A 102 8.21 -6.06 12.32
N ASP A 103 8.98 -6.76 13.15
CA ASP A 103 8.74 -8.16 13.47
C ASP A 103 8.92 -8.54 14.95
N ASN A 104 8.46 -9.73 15.28
CA ASN A 104 8.49 -10.29 16.63
C ASN A 104 9.87 -10.78 17.08
N THR A 105 10.92 -10.53 16.30
CA THR A 105 12.32 -10.76 16.66
C THR A 105 13.10 -9.46 16.88
N GLY A 106 12.42 -8.31 16.83
CA GLY A 106 13.02 -6.98 17.00
C GLY A 106 13.61 -6.42 15.71
N GLY A 107 13.36 -7.05 14.56
CA GLY A 107 13.72 -6.52 13.26
C GLY A 107 12.86 -5.31 12.88
N SER A 108 13.49 -4.32 12.27
CA SER A 108 12.84 -3.13 11.72
C SER A 108 13.53 -2.73 10.42
N ASN A 109 12.75 -2.46 9.38
CA ASN A 109 13.26 -2.00 8.09
C ASN A 109 12.37 -0.86 7.56
N GLU A 110 13.00 0.14 6.95
CA GLU A 110 12.31 1.29 6.37
C GLU A 110 12.68 1.46 4.89
N TYR A 111 11.65 1.71 4.08
CA TYR A 111 11.75 2.03 2.67
C TYR A 111 11.02 3.34 2.45
N LEU A 112 11.76 4.44 2.30
CA LEU A 112 11.18 5.78 2.14
C LEU A 112 11.10 6.22 0.66
N GLN A 113 11.68 5.41 -0.23
CA GLN A 113 11.72 5.64 -1.67
C GLN A 113 10.94 4.50 -2.31
N GLY A 114 9.81 4.83 -2.94
CA GLY A 114 8.94 3.84 -3.54
C GLY A 114 8.10 4.42 -4.65
N LYS A 115 7.92 3.65 -5.71
CA LYS A 115 7.15 4.06 -6.89
C LYS A 115 6.26 2.94 -7.41
N PHE A 116 5.19 3.36 -8.07
CA PHE A 116 4.39 2.49 -8.93
C PHE A 116 4.83 2.67 -10.39
N GLU A 117 5.16 1.59 -11.06
CA GLU A 117 5.58 1.58 -12.47
C GLU A 117 5.32 0.19 -13.07
N ASP A 118 4.80 0.11 -14.29
CA ASP A 118 4.58 -1.15 -15.02
C ASP A 118 3.89 -2.26 -14.21
N ASN A 119 2.81 -1.91 -13.51
CA ASN A 119 2.03 -2.82 -12.67
C ASN A 119 2.85 -3.41 -11.49
N LYS A 120 3.85 -2.67 -11.03
CA LYS A 120 4.71 -3.01 -9.88
C LYS A 120 4.73 -1.89 -8.87
N ILE A 121 4.81 -2.26 -7.60
CA ILE A 121 5.27 -1.38 -6.53
C ILE A 121 6.72 -1.75 -6.23
N ILE A 122 7.62 -0.77 -6.32
CA ILE A 122 9.06 -0.96 -6.11
C ILE A 122 9.48 -0.05 -4.96
N PHE A 123 9.99 -0.65 -3.89
CA PHE A 123 10.58 0.03 -2.73
C PHE A 123 12.10 -0.09 -2.76
N SER A 124 12.80 0.93 -2.28
CA SER A 124 14.26 0.90 -2.06
C SER A 124 14.60 1.53 -0.72
N SER A 125 15.53 0.89 0.00
CA SER A 125 16.04 1.43 1.26
C SER A 125 17.05 2.53 0.97
N SER A 126 17.28 3.41 1.94
CA SER A 126 18.55 4.15 1.97
C SER A 126 19.71 3.17 2.19
N PRO A 127 20.95 3.51 1.78
CA PRO A 127 22.11 2.71 2.11
C PRO A 127 22.23 2.52 3.63
N PHE A 128 22.44 1.28 4.06
CA PHE A 128 22.65 0.93 5.46
C PHE A 128 23.94 0.14 5.63
N ARG A 129 24.51 0.18 6.84
CA ARG A 129 25.74 -0.54 7.17
C ARG A 129 25.46 -2.04 7.24
N PHE A 130 25.97 -2.80 6.28
CA PHE A 130 25.86 -4.27 6.26
C PHE A 130 27.02 -4.93 7.00
N SER A 131 28.22 -4.34 6.91
CA SER A 131 29.42 -4.77 7.63
C SER A 131 30.29 -3.56 8.02
N LYS A 132 31.47 -3.80 8.58
CA LYS A 132 32.42 -2.72 8.90
C LYS A 132 32.79 -1.87 7.67
N ASP A 133 32.91 -2.49 6.51
CA ASP A 133 33.44 -1.83 5.30
C ASP A 133 32.47 -1.93 4.10
N THR A 134 31.22 -2.29 4.35
CA THR A 134 30.20 -2.49 3.31
C THR A 134 28.90 -1.80 3.66
N LEU A 135 28.47 -0.90 2.78
CA LEU A 135 27.09 -0.43 2.74
C LEU A 135 26.28 -1.33 1.81
N ALA A 136 25.01 -1.54 2.15
CA ALA A 136 24.08 -2.25 1.32
C ALA A 136 22.81 -1.44 1.07
N ILE A 137 22.12 -1.78 -0.02
CA ILE A 137 20.81 -1.24 -0.38
C ILE A 137 19.89 -2.43 -0.57
N ARG A 138 18.67 -2.36 -0.01
CA ARG A 138 17.61 -3.33 -0.27
C ARG A 138 16.61 -2.79 -1.26
N ARG A 139 16.07 -3.67 -2.09
CA ARG A 139 14.94 -3.41 -2.98
C ARG A 139 13.88 -4.47 -2.76
N ILE A 140 12.63 -4.05 -2.70
CA ILE A 140 11.48 -4.96 -2.71
C ILE A 140 10.61 -4.60 -3.89
N THR A 141 10.29 -5.59 -4.74
CA THR A 141 9.37 -5.41 -5.85
C THR A 141 8.15 -6.31 -5.68
N PHE A 142 6.97 -5.70 -5.66
CA PHE A 142 5.68 -6.39 -5.76
C PHE A 142 5.19 -6.29 -7.19
N THR A 143 5.06 -7.43 -7.87
CA THR A 143 4.55 -7.50 -9.25
C THR A 143 3.17 -8.15 -9.24
N ASN A 144 2.17 -7.44 -9.74
CA ASN A 144 0.85 -8.02 -9.93
C ASN A 144 0.88 -9.00 -11.12
N LEU A 145 0.62 -10.28 -10.84
CA LEU A 145 0.61 -11.36 -11.83
C LEU A 145 -0.83 -11.78 -12.22
N GLY A 146 -1.85 -11.13 -11.67
CA GLY A 146 -3.26 -11.40 -11.92
C GLY A 146 -4.12 -11.34 -10.65
N PRO A 147 -5.45 -11.55 -10.77
CA PRO A 147 -6.40 -11.32 -9.67
C PRO A 147 -6.15 -12.14 -8.40
N ALA A 148 -5.57 -13.34 -8.54
CA ALA A 148 -5.31 -14.29 -7.46
C ALA A 148 -3.83 -14.59 -7.26
N LYS A 149 -2.93 -13.80 -7.87
CA LYS A 149 -1.49 -14.08 -7.88
C LYS A 149 -0.65 -12.82 -7.96
N LEU A 150 0.38 -12.74 -7.14
CA LEU A 150 1.44 -11.72 -7.26
C LEU A 150 2.80 -12.30 -6.87
N ARG A 151 3.86 -11.59 -7.22
CA ARG A 151 5.23 -11.92 -6.82
C ARG A 151 5.79 -10.81 -5.94
N GLN A 152 6.40 -11.19 -4.83
CA GLN A 152 7.20 -10.31 -3.99
C GLN A 152 8.66 -10.77 -4.07
N HIS A 153 9.53 -9.90 -4.56
CA HIS A 153 10.95 -10.20 -4.74
C HIS A 153 11.78 -9.20 -3.94
N GLY A 154 12.49 -9.71 -2.92
CA GLY A 154 13.42 -8.97 -2.09
C GLY A 154 14.86 -9.21 -2.54
N GLU A 155 15.60 -8.13 -2.75
CA GLU A 155 16.96 -8.13 -3.26
C GLU A 155 17.86 -7.22 -2.43
N ILE A 156 19.14 -7.53 -2.39
CA ILE A 156 20.18 -6.72 -1.75
C ILE A 156 21.34 -6.48 -2.71
N SER A 157 21.81 -5.23 -2.75
CA SER A 157 23.05 -4.85 -3.40
C SER A 157 24.08 -4.43 -2.35
N LYS A 158 25.35 -4.80 -2.58
CA LYS A 158 26.50 -4.45 -1.73
C LYS A 158 27.56 -3.65 -2.49
N ASP A 159 27.23 -3.21 -3.69
CA ASP A 159 28.08 -2.52 -4.65
C ASP A 159 27.36 -1.30 -5.26
N ASN A 160 26.60 -0.60 -4.41
CA ASN A 160 25.88 0.63 -4.75
C ASN A 160 24.88 0.47 -5.92
N GLY A 161 24.21 -0.68 -5.99
CA GLY A 161 23.17 -0.96 -6.97
C GLY A 161 23.66 -1.53 -8.30
N ALA A 162 24.97 -1.78 -8.45
CA ALA A 162 25.53 -2.35 -9.68
C ALA A 162 25.10 -3.80 -9.89
N THR A 163 25.08 -4.62 -8.83
CA THR A 163 24.55 -5.98 -8.84
C THR A 163 23.58 -6.21 -7.69
N TRP A 164 22.66 -7.16 -7.88
CA TRP A 164 21.60 -7.49 -6.94
C TRP A 164 21.56 -8.99 -6.70
N ALA A 165 21.57 -9.38 -5.43
CA ALA A 165 21.37 -10.75 -5.00
C ALA A 165 19.98 -10.91 -4.39
N THR A 166 19.27 -11.98 -4.73
CA THR A 166 17.96 -12.31 -4.15
C THR A 166 18.12 -12.69 -2.66
N GLU A 167 17.45 -11.98 -1.77
CA GLU A 167 17.27 -12.38 -0.37
C GLU A 167 16.07 -13.33 -0.23
N TYR A 168 14.97 -13.04 -0.95
CA TYR A 168 13.79 -13.90 -1.02
C TYR A 168 12.99 -13.65 -2.30
N ASP A 169 12.33 -14.67 -2.82
CA ASP A 169 11.44 -14.58 -3.97
C ASP A 169 10.20 -15.43 -3.71
N LEU A 170 9.07 -14.74 -3.54
CA LEU A 170 7.83 -15.30 -3.03
C LEU A 170 6.72 -15.11 -4.05
N GLU A 171 6.07 -16.22 -4.39
CA GLU A 171 4.80 -16.24 -5.10
C GLU A 171 3.65 -16.26 -4.09
N TYR A 172 2.82 -15.23 -4.13
CA TYR A 172 1.62 -15.12 -3.31
C TYR A 172 0.44 -15.70 -4.10
N ARG A 173 -0.28 -16.63 -3.48
CA ARG A 173 -1.49 -17.25 -4.00
C ARG A 173 -2.66 -16.88 -3.09
N ARG A 174 -3.71 -16.31 -3.67
CA ARG A 174 -4.87 -15.85 -2.89
C ARG A 174 -5.54 -17.06 -2.22
N LYS A 175 -5.90 -16.94 -0.95
CA LYS A 175 -6.70 -17.96 -0.26
C LYS A 175 -8.08 -18.06 -0.91
N LYS A 176 -8.60 -19.28 -0.98
CA LYS A 176 -9.95 -19.55 -1.46
C LYS A 176 -10.97 -19.33 -0.35
#